data_AF-A0A7C1P3C1-F1
#
_entry.id   AF-A0A7C1P3C1-F1
#
_cell.length_a   1.000
_cell.length_b   1.000
_cell.length_c   1.000
_cell.angle_alpha   90.00
_cell.angle_beta   90.00
_cell.angle_gamma   90.00
#
_symmetry.space_group_name_H-M   'P 1'
#
loop_
_entity.id
_entity.type
_entity.pdbx_description
1 polymer ?
#
loop_
_entity_poly.entity_id
_entity_poly.type
_entity_poly.pdbx_seq_one_letter_code
_entity_poly.pdbx_strand_id
1 'polypeptide(L)'
;SRSTSEVKASAEAVLDELGATPGDAIKPEILASNIITRLDDSHTFLINRNRLGSMILPKESLYVLEMQPASYAIIAANEAEKAANIKIIDYRMIGASGRLYLAGEEGEIRTARDAAEQALVDLGASPGNQL
;
A
#
# COMPACT_ATOMS: atom_id res chain seq x y z
N SER A 1 -3.71 -7.72 19.47
CA SER A 1 -3.11 -8.81 20.26
C SER A 1 -1.64 -8.98 19.86
N ARG A 2 -0.79 -9.51 20.75
CA ARG A 2 0.59 -9.93 20.41
C ARG A 2 0.63 -11.35 19.85
N SER A 3 -0.50 -12.07 19.87
CA SER A 3 -0.64 -13.42 19.32
C SER A 3 -1.38 -13.37 17.98
N THR A 4 -0.78 -13.95 16.95
CA THR A 4 -1.40 -14.07 15.62
C THR A 4 -2.57 -15.04 15.62
N SER A 5 -2.53 -16.08 16.47
CA SER A 5 -3.63 -17.05 16.57
C SER A 5 -4.91 -16.43 17.13
N GLU A 6 -4.80 -15.54 18.12
CA GLU A 6 -5.96 -14.84 18.68
C GLU A 6 -6.63 -13.91 17.67
N VAL A 7 -5.84 -13.21 16.85
CA VAL A 7 -6.38 -12.35 15.77
C VAL A 7 -7.12 -13.19 14.73
N LYS A 8 -6.54 -14.34 14.34
CA LYS A 8 -7.18 -15.27 13.38
C LYS A 8 -8.48 -15.86 13.92
N ALA A 9 -8.48 -16.35 15.16
CA ALA A 9 -9.68 -16.90 15.79
C ALA A 9 -10.81 -15.85 15.90
N SER A 10 -10.45 -14.60 16.21
CA SER A 10 -11.44 -13.50 16.25
C SER A 10 -12.01 -13.18 14.87
N ALA A 11 -11.17 -13.22 13.82
CA ALA A 11 -11.63 -13.01 12.45
C ALA A 11 -12.53 -14.14 11.96
N GLU A 12 -12.20 -15.40 12.27
CA GLU A 12 -13.03 -16.58 11.97
C GLU A 12 -14.41 -16.46 12.63
N ALA A 13 -14.48 -16.10 13.91
CA ALA A 13 -15.75 -15.91 14.62
C ALA A 13 -16.64 -14.82 13.98
N VAL A 14 -16.04 -13.73 13.49
CA VAL A 14 -16.78 -12.68 12.78
C VAL A 14 -17.32 -13.18 11.43
N LEU A 15 -16.53 -13.95 10.69
CA LEU A 15 -16.95 -14.54 9.41
C LEU A 15 -18.08 -15.55 9.59
N ASP A 16 -17.99 -16.39 10.63
CA ASP A 16 -19.03 -17.37 10.99
C ASP A 16 -20.37 -16.67 11.29
N GLU A 17 -20.35 -15.59 12.07
CA GLU A 17 -21.55 -14.79 12.38
C GLU A 17 -22.13 -14.12 11.12
N LEU A 18 -21.28 -13.66 10.19
CA LEU A 18 -21.69 -13.08 8.92
C LEU A 18 -22.16 -14.14 7.90
N GLY A 19 -21.96 -15.43 8.18
CA GLY A 19 -22.20 -16.52 7.22
C GLY A 19 -21.34 -16.40 5.95
N ALA A 20 -20.15 -15.83 6.07
CA ALA A 20 -19.24 -15.51 4.98
C ALA A 20 -17.92 -16.27 5.11
N THR A 21 -17.15 -16.28 4.03
CA THR A 21 -15.81 -16.85 3.95
C THR A 21 -14.80 -15.77 3.53
N PRO A 22 -13.50 -15.95 3.79
CA PRO A 22 -12.48 -15.01 3.30
C PRO A 22 -12.51 -14.81 1.78
N GLY A 23 -12.97 -15.81 1.02
CA GLY A 23 -13.08 -15.76 -0.44
C GLY A 23 -14.21 -14.87 -0.95
N ASP A 24 -15.16 -14.48 -0.10
CA ASP A 24 -16.27 -13.59 -0.45
C ASP A 24 -15.87 -12.11 -0.47
N ALA A 25 -14.63 -11.80 -0.05
CA ALA A 25 -14.08 -10.45 -0.14
C ALA A 25 -13.97 -9.97 -1.59
N ILE A 26 -14.31 -8.69 -1.81
CA ILE A 26 -14.14 -8.03 -3.11
C ILE A 26 -12.65 -8.04 -3.46
N LYS A 27 -12.30 -8.65 -4.59
CA LYS A 27 -10.91 -8.68 -5.07
C LYS A 27 -10.36 -7.26 -5.28
N PRO A 28 -9.09 -7.02 -4.96
CA PRO A 28 -8.48 -5.74 -5.22
C PRO A 28 -8.38 -5.44 -6.73
N GLU A 29 -8.24 -4.18 -7.08
CA GLU A 29 -7.93 -3.69 -8.42
C GLU A 29 -6.93 -2.56 -8.30
N ILE A 30 -5.84 -2.64 -9.04
CA ILE A 30 -4.85 -1.56 -9.11
C ILE A 30 -5.37 -0.51 -10.10
N LEU A 31 -5.57 0.71 -9.62
CA LEU A 31 -6.09 1.82 -10.42
C LEU A 31 -4.95 2.66 -11.02
N ALA A 32 -3.85 2.82 -10.28
CA ALA A 32 -2.65 3.49 -10.75
C ALA A 32 -1.41 3.01 -9.99
N SER A 33 -0.27 2.90 -10.68
CA SER A 33 1.03 2.57 -10.10
C SER A 33 2.12 3.38 -10.80
N ASN A 34 2.77 4.29 -10.08
CA ASN A 34 3.74 5.21 -10.68
C ASN A 34 4.94 5.50 -9.77
N ILE A 35 6.14 5.51 -10.36
CA ILE A 35 7.37 5.95 -9.70
C ILE A 35 7.79 7.30 -10.28
N ILE A 36 8.01 8.28 -9.42
CA ILE A 36 8.54 9.59 -9.76
C ILE A 36 9.95 9.68 -9.16
N THR A 37 10.96 9.67 -10.02
CA THR A 37 12.36 9.67 -9.60
C THR A 37 12.88 11.08 -9.35
N ARG A 38 13.78 11.22 -8.38
CA ARG A 38 14.56 12.46 -8.14
C ARG A 38 13.69 13.70 -7.98
N LEU A 39 12.81 13.67 -6.99
CA LEU A 39 11.92 14.80 -6.69
C LEU A 39 12.69 16.09 -6.35
N ASP A 40 12.18 17.21 -6.83
CA ASP A 40 12.69 18.54 -6.51
C ASP A 40 12.22 19.02 -5.12
N ASP A 41 12.89 20.05 -4.61
CA ASP A 41 12.65 20.62 -3.29
C ASP A 41 11.20 21.14 -3.12
N SER A 42 10.60 21.70 -4.18
CA SER A 42 9.24 22.25 -4.09
C SER A 42 8.21 21.14 -4.00
N HIS A 43 8.38 20.07 -4.79
CA HIS A 43 7.48 18.92 -4.75
C HIS A 43 7.57 18.19 -3.41
N THR A 44 8.79 17.93 -2.90
CA THR A 44 8.96 17.29 -1.58
C THR A 44 8.36 18.13 -0.46
N PHE A 45 8.49 19.46 -0.50
CA PHE A 45 7.84 20.37 0.46
C PHE A 45 6.31 20.23 0.45
N LEU A 46 5.69 20.19 -0.73
CA LEU A 46 4.24 20.05 -0.86
C LEU A 46 3.73 18.71 -0.33
N ILE A 47 4.44 17.61 -0.60
CA ILE A 47 4.10 16.28 -0.09
C ILE A 47 4.17 16.28 1.45
N ASN A 48 5.26 16.81 2.01
CA ASN A 48 5.49 16.81 3.45
C ASN A 48 4.47 17.65 4.24
N ARG A 49 3.77 18.59 3.58
CA ARG A 49 2.76 19.43 4.25
C ARG A 49 1.53 18.65 4.73
N ASN A 50 1.15 17.59 4.01
CA ASN A 50 -0.11 16.87 4.26
C ASN A 50 0.09 15.38 4.62
N ARG A 51 1.34 14.95 4.84
CA ARG A 51 1.67 13.56 5.19
C ARG A 51 1.29 13.22 6.63
N LEU A 52 0.99 11.95 6.88
CA LEU A 52 0.83 11.37 8.22
C LEU A 52 2.03 10.52 8.68
N GLY A 53 2.76 9.93 7.74
CA GLY A 53 3.89 9.02 7.99
C GLY A 53 5.22 9.74 8.10
N SER A 54 6.26 9.24 7.42
CA SER A 54 7.61 9.80 7.38
C SER A 54 7.75 10.99 6.41
N MET A 55 8.85 11.73 6.50
CA MET A 55 9.16 12.80 5.54
C MET A 55 9.92 12.27 4.34
N ILE A 56 9.57 12.78 3.16
CA ILE A 56 10.36 12.61 1.94
C ILE A 56 11.42 13.71 1.86
N LEU A 57 12.62 13.37 1.40
CA LEU A 57 13.74 14.29 1.24
C LEU A 57 13.95 14.63 -0.24
N PRO A 58 14.52 15.80 -0.56
CA PRO A 58 14.92 16.12 -1.93
C PRO A 58 15.76 15.03 -2.58
N LYS A 59 15.54 14.84 -3.88
CA LYS A 59 16.22 13.86 -4.76
C LYS A 59 15.87 12.39 -4.49
N GLU A 60 15.07 12.08 -3.48
CA GLU A 60 14.51 10.73 -3.34
C GLU A 60 13.48 10.45 -4.43
N SER A 61 13.19 9.16 -4.63
CA SER A 61 12.10 8.72 -5.50
C SER A 61 10.84 8.51 -4.68
N LEU A 62 9.69 8.80 -5.28
CA LEU A 62 8.37 8.58 -4.71
C LEU A 62 7.65 7.50 -5.52
N TYR A 63 7.05 6.55 -4.82
CA TYR A 63 6.09 5.63 -5.39
C TYR A 63 4.68 5.98 -4.94
N VAL A 64 3.75 6.00 -5.89
CA VAL A 64 2.33 6.24 -5.66
C VAL A 64 1.54 5.07 -6.22
N LEU A 65 0.79 4.40 -5.35
CA LEU A 65 -0.13 3.32 -5.69
C LEU A 65 -1.54 3.74 -5.29
N GLU A 66 -2.49 3.62 -6.22
CA GLU A 66 -3.92 3.75 -5.96
C GLU A 66 -4.61 2.44 -6.32
N MET A 67 -5.49 1.96 -5.44
CA MET A 67 -6.24 0.73 -5.65
C MET A 67 -7.62 0.78 -5.00
N GLN A 68 -8.46 -0.21 -5.28
CA GLN A 68 -9.73 -0.41 -4.61
C GLN A 68 -9.95 -1.89 -4.30
N PRO A 69 -10.69 -2.28 -3.24
CA PRO A 69 -11.15 -1.45 -2.12
C PRO A 69 -10.01 -0.79 -1.31
N ALA A 70 -10.33 0.30 -0.59
CA ALA A 70 -9.31 1.09 0.11
C ALA A 70 -8.54 0.35 1.21
N SER A 71 -9.17 -0.62 1.87
CA SER A 71 -8.59 -1.38 2.99
C SER A 71 -7.32 -2.15 2.60
N TYR A 72 -7.16 -2.51 1.32
CA TYR A 72 -5.96 -3.19 0.82
C TYR A 72 -4.69 -2.34 0.92
N ALA A 73 -4.78 -1.04 1.23
CA ALA A 73 -3.62 -0.16 1.43
C ALA A 73 -2.68 -0.67 2.51
N ILE A 74 -3.25 -1.32 3.53
CA ILE A 74 -2.50 -1.84 4.68
C ILE A 74 -1.58 -2.99 4.27
N ILE A 75 -2.09 -3.97 3.52
CA ILE A 75 -1.30 -5.15 3.14
C ILE A 75 -0.21 -4.76 2.13
N ALA A 76 -0.54 -3.87 1.17
CA ALA A 76 0.44 -3.35 0.22
C ALA A 76 1.58 -2.60 0.93
N ALA A 77 1.26 -1.75 1.90
CA ALA A 77 2.28 -1.02 2.67
C ALA A 77 3.17 -1.97 3.48
N ASN A 78 2.57 -2.96 4.15
CA ASN A 78 3.29 -3.92 4.98
C ASN A 78 4.24 -4.81 4.16
N GLU A 79 3.80 -5.32 3.00
CA GLU A 79 4.67 -6.15 2.16
C GLU A 79 5.76 -5.32 1.48
N ALA A 80 5.48 -4.07 1.10
CA ALA A 80 6.49 -3.15 0.59
C ALA A 80 7.60 -2.85 1.62
N GLU A 81 7.23 -2.52 2.86
CA GLU A 81 8.17 -2.20 3.94
C GLU A 81 9.00 -3.42 4.37
N LYS A 82 8.44 -4.63 4.30
CA LYS A 82 9.21 -5.87 4.54
C LYS A 82 10.25 -6.14 3.47
N ALA A 83 9.96 -5.79 2.21
CA ALA A 83 10.78 -6.15 1.07
C ALA A 83 11.92 -5.15 0.79
N ALA A 84 11.79 -3.91 1.26
CA ALA A 84 12.71 -2.83 0.93
C ALA A 84 12.89 -1.84 2.08
N ASN A 85 14.06 -1.21 2.15
CA ASN A 85 14.37 -0.11 3.05
C ASN A 85 13.79 1.21 2.53
N ILE A 86 12.48 1.37 2.69
CA ILE A 86 11.71 2.54 2.25
C ILE A 86 11.08 3.28 3.43
N LYS A 87 10.54 4.46 3.15
CA LYS A 87 9.74 5.26 4.07
C LYS A 87 8.29 5.25 3.64
N ILE A 88 7.39 4.88 4.55
CA ILE A 88 5.96 5.11 4.36
C ILE A 88 5.68 6.59 4.62
N ILE A 89 5.35 7.34 3.56
CA ILE A 89 5.07 8.77 3.63
C ILE A 89 3.63 9.01 4.04
N ASP A 90 2.70 8.33 3.39
CA ASP A 90 1.28 8.37 3.73
C ASP A 90 0.59 7.14 3.15
N TYR A 91 -0.51 6.74 3.78
CA TYR A 91 -1.42 5.76 3.19
C TYR A 91 -2.85 6.05 3.65
N ARG A 92 -3.81 5.84 2.75
CA ARG A 92 -5.24 6.00 3.02
C ARG A 92 -5.92 4.68 2.80
N MET A 93 -6.49 4.16 3.89
CA MET A 93 -7.16 2.85 3.93
C MET A 93 -8.68 2.95 4.07
N ILE A 94 -9.22 4.17 4.09
CA ILE A 94 -10.66 4.47 4.22
C ILE A 94 -11.07 5.37 3.07
N GLY A 95 -12.17 5.00 2.40
CA GLY A 95 -12.70 5.72 1.24
C GLY A 95 -13.09 4.77 0.10
N ALA A 96 -13.44 5.32 -1.06
CA ALA A 96 -13.73 4.54 -2.26
C ALA A 96 -12.48 3.84 -2.81
N SER A 97 -11.37 4.58 -2.92
CA SER A 97 -10.05 4.07 -3.27
C SER A 97 -9.07 4.25 -2.12
N GLY A 98 -8.11 3.34 -2.04
CA GLY A 98 -6.96 3.41 -1.16
C GLY A 98 -5.76 3.98 -1.89
N ARG A 99 -4.86 4.63 -1.15
CA ARG A 99 -3.63 5.20 -1.69
C ARG A 99 -2.44 4.88 -0.81
N LEU A 100 -1.28 4.66 -1.42
CA LEU A 100 -0.01 4.43 -0.73
C LEU A 100 1.07 5.31 -1.36
N TYR A 101 1.81 6.01 -0.51
CA TYR A 101 2.93 6.87 -0.87
C TYR A 101 4.19 6.38 -0.15
N LEU A 102 5.17 5.89 -0.91
CA LEU A 102 6.45 5.44 -0.39
C LEU A 102 7.58 6.31 -0.92
N ALA A 103 8.65 6.49 -0.14
CA ALA A 103 9.84 7.19 -0.61
C ALA A 103 11.15 6.53 -0.20
N GLY A 104 12.19 6.71 -1.02
CA GLY A 104 13.52 6.18 -0.75
C GLY A 104 14.45 6.28 -1.95
N GLU A 105 15.51 5.49 -1.92
CA GLU A 105 16.38 5.30 -3.08
C GLU A 105 15.60 4.64 -4.23
N GLU A 106 15.94 4.97 -5.47
CA GLU A 106 15.20 4.47 -6.64
C GLU A 106 15.15 2.94 -6.71
N GLY A 107 16.26 2.25 -6.40
CA GLY A 107 16.32 0.79 -6.38
C GLY A 107 15.36 0.18 -5.35
N GLU A 108 15.41 0.69 -4.11
CA GLU A 108 14.51 0.26 -3.02
C GLU A 108 13.04 0.52 -3.36
N ILE A 109 12.75 1.65 -4.01
CA ILE A 109 11.38 1.99 -4.42
C ILE A 109 10.84 1.05 -5.50
N ARG A 110 11.68 0.58 -6.43
CA ARG A 110 11.28 -0.43 -7.42
C ARG A 110 10.98 -1.77 -6.75
N THR A 111 11.83 -2.21 -5.81
CA THR A 111 11.59 -3.43 -5.01
C THR A 111 10.30 -3.32 -4.19
N ALA A 112 10.07 -2.17 -3.56
CA ALA A 112 8.86 -1.90 -2.77
C ALA A 112 7.59 -1.92 -3.63
N ARG A 113 7.63 -1.31 -4.84
CA ARG A 113 6.53 -1.39 -5.81
C ARG A 113 6.20 -2.84 -6.13
N ASP A 114 7.20 -3.61 -6.54
CA ASP A 114 7.00 -4.99 -7.01
C ASP A 114 6.38 -5.85 -5.89
N ALA A 115 6.84 -5.69 -4.65
CA ALA A 115 6.27 -6.38 -3.50
C ALA A 115 4.83 -5.92 -3.18
N ALA A 116 4.55 -4.62 -3.24
CA ALA A 116 3.21 -4.08 -3.02
C ALA A 116 2.20 -4.60 -4.05
N GLU A 117 2.58 -4.56 -5.33
CA GLU A 117 1.73 -5.04 -6.43
C GLU A 117 1.54 -6.56 -6.36
N GLN A 118 2.60 -7.32 -6.10
CA GLN A 118 2.51 -8.78 -5.97
C GLN A 118 1.57 -9.18 -4.83
N ALA A 119 1.62 -8.50 -3.68
CA ALA A 119 0.71 -8.76 -2.57
C ALA A 119 -0.77 -8.57 -2.96
N LEU A 120 -1.08 -7.61 -3.83
CA LEU A 120 -2.43 -7.41 -4.35
C LEU A 120 -2.80 -8.46 -5.39
N VAL A 121 -1.87 -8.82 -6.28
CA VAL A 121 -2.05 -9.88 -7.29
C VAL A 121 -2.31 -11.23 -6.63
N ASP A 122 -1.61 -11.55 -5.54
CA ASP A 122 -1.82 -12.78 -4.75
C ASP A 122 -3.23 -12.84 -4.13
N LEU A 123 -3.85 -11.67 -3.90
CA LEU A 123 -5.24 -11.53 -3.44
C LEU A 123 -6.24 -11.45 -4.60
N GLY A 124 -5.78 -11.62 -5.84
CA GLY A 124 -6.60 -11.70 -7.04
C GLY A 124 -6.75 -10.38 -7.79
N ALA A 125 -5.83 -9.41 -7.60
CA ALA A 125 -5.87 -8.16 -8.34
C ALA A 125 -5.76 -8.35 -9.85
N SER A 126 -6.56 -7.58 -10.59
CA SER A 126 -6.33 -7.38 -12.01
C SER A 126 -5.16 -6.41 -12.21
N PRO A 127 -4.25 -6.65 -13.19
CA PRO A 127 -3.20 -5.70 -13.51
C PRO A 127 -3.82 -4.35 -13.87
N GLY A 128 -3.40 -3.29 -13.17
CA GLY A 128 -3.86 -1.93 -13.48
C GLY A 128 -3.43 -1.50 -14.87
N ASN A 129 -4.21 -0.62 -15.50
CA ASN A 129 -3.88 -0.08 -16.81
C ASN A 129 -2.55 0.70 -16.70
N GLN A 130 -1.46 0.14 -17.23
CA GLN A 130 -0.17 0.82 -17.31
C GLN A 130 -0.33 2.00 -18.29
N LEU A 131 -0.33 3.22 -17.77
CA LEU A 131 -0.16 4.45 -18.57
C LEU A 131 1.32 4.71 -18.79
#